data_AF-A0A352N3P6-F1
#
_entry.id   AF-A0A352N3P6-F1
#
_cell.length_a   1.000
_cell.length_b   1.000
_cell.length_c   1.000
_cell.angle_alpha   90.00
_cell.angle_beta   90.00
_cell.angle_gamma   90.00
#
_symmetry.space_group_name_H-M   'P 1'
#
loop_
_entity.id
_entity.type
_entity.pdbx_description
1 polymer ?
#
loop_
_entity_poly.entity_id
_entity_poly.type
_entity_poly.pdbx_seq_one_letter_code
_entity_poly.pdbx_strand_id
1 'polypeptide(L)' 'MFINFECKKCKIEFNCDVGKIEIDEKKLRPIFEKDIVCPVCGKLSMDDVFLTELGQTQMTEATWGK' A
#
# COMPACT_ATOMS: atom_id res chain seq x y z
N MET A 1 -4.31 -9.01 0.04
CA MET A 1 -4.27 -8.40 -1.31
C MET A 1 -2.88 -7.85 -1.53
N PHE A 2 -2.33 -8.00 -2.73
CA PHE A 2 -0.99 -7.45 -3.03
C PHE A 2 -1.10 -6.07 -3.64
N ILE A 3 -0.41 -5.10 -3.05
CA ILE A 3 -0.24 -3.75 -3.59
C ILE A 3 1.25 -3.51 -3.85
N ASN A 4 1.55 -2.91 -4.99
CA ASN A 4 2.90 -2.52 -5.35
C ASN A 4 3.24 -1.12 -4.80
N PHE A 5 4.36 -1.03 -4.10
CA PHE A 5 4.85 0.18 -3.47
C PHE A 5 6.30 0.44 -3.85
N GLU A 6 6.71 1.70 -3.86
CA GLU A 6 8.11 2.12 -3.84
C GLU A 6 8.49 2.59 -2.43
N CYS A 7 9.58 2.05 -1.88
CA CYS A 7 10.08 2.50 -0.58
C CYS A 7 10.79 3.85 -0.71
N LYS A 8 10.37 4.89 0.02
CA LYS A 8 11.03 6.20 -0.03
C LYS A 8 12.47 6.19 0.49
N LYS A 9 12.82 5.21 1.33
CA LYS A 9 14.16 5.08 1.96
C LYS A 9 15.17 4.42 1.01
N CYS A 10 14.89 3.19 0.57
CA CYS A 10 15.81 2.43 -0.28
C CYS A 10 15.49 2.47 -1.78
N LYS A 11 14.41 3.15 -2.18
CA LYS A 11 14.00 3.39 -3.58
C LYS A 11 13.69 2.14 -4.40
N ILE A 12 13.48 0.99 -3.75
CA ILE A 12 13.07 -0.23 -4.44
C ILE A 12 11.54 -0.29 -4.53
N GLU A 13 11.06 -0.84 -5.63
CA GLU A 13 9.68 -1.28 -5.78
C GLU A 13 9.51 -2.69 -5.19
N PHE A 14 8.37 -2.95 -4.56
CA PHE A 14 8.06 -4.25 -3.98
C PHE A 14 6.54 -4.47 -3.90
N ASN A 15 6.13 -5.73 -4.05
CA ASN A 15 4.76 -6.14 -3.78
C ASN A 15 4.62 -6.50 -2.30
N CYS A 16 3.59 -5.95 -1.65
CA CYS A 16 3.30 -6.22 -0.24
C CYS A 16 1.88 -6.76 -0.09
N ASP A 17 1.72 -7.85 0.66
CA ASP A 17 0.38 -8.31 1.07
C ASP A 17 -0.13 -7.43 2.20
N VAL A 18 -1.06 -6.53 1.89
CA VAL A 18 -1.69 -5.60 2.83
C VAL A 18 -2.96 -6.17 3.46
N GLY A 19 -3.31 -7.43 3.16
CA GLY A 19 -4.55 -8.05 3.62
C GLY A 19 -5.78 -7.41 2.99
N LYS A 20 -6.78 -7.05 3.80
CA LYS A 20 -7.97 -6.28 3.37
C LYS A 20 -7.68 -4.79 3.40
N ILE A 21 -8.40 -4.06 2.55
CA ILE A 21 -8.33 -2.61 2.45
C ILE A 21 -9.70 -2.04 2.83
N GLU A 22 -9.71 -1.14 3.79
CA GLU A 22 -10.89 -0.37 4.20
C GLU A 22 -10.59 1.12 3.98
N ILE A 23 -11.61 1.93 3.71
CA ILE A 23 -11.43 3.38 3.60
C ILE A 23 -11.93 4.02 4.89
N ASP A 24 -11.04 4.74 5.58
CA ASP A 24 -11.45 5.63 6.66
C ASP A 24 -12.20 6.81 6.04
N GLU A 25 -13.53 6.77 6.05
CA GLU A 25 -14.39 7.80 5.45
C GLU A 25 -14.15 9.20 6.04
N LYS A 26 -13.65 9.29 7.29
CA LYS A 26 -13.38 10.59 7.94
C LYS A 26 -12.07 11.20 7.45
N LYS A 27 -11.09 10.36 7.14
CA LYS A 27 -9.74 10.81 6.73
C LYS A 27 -9.49 10.69 5.23
N LEU A 28 -10.41 10.04 4.50
CA LEU A 28 -10.26 9.67 3.09
C LEU A 28 -8.93 8.96 2.83
N ARG A 29 -8.53 8.07 3.76
CA ARG A 29 -7.27 7.31 3.68
C ARG A 29 -7.56 5.82 3.77
N PRO A 30 -6.83 4.98 3.03
CA PRO A 30 -6.94 3.54 3.18
C PRO A 30 -6.33 3.09 4.50
N ILE A 31 -7.01 2.15 5.15
CA ILE A 31 -6.54 1.35 6.27
C ILE A 31 -6.26 -0.05 5.73
N PHE A 32 -5.06 -0.54 6.01
CA PHE A 32 -4.63 -1.88 5.64
C PHE A 32 -4.72 -2.81 6.84
N GLU A 33 -5.19 -4.04 6.62
CA GLU A 33 -5.25 -5.08 7.65
C GLU A 33 -3.83 -5.51 8.09
N LYS A 34 -2.88 -5.51 7.16
CA LYS A 34 -1.48 -5.87 7.42
C LYS A 34 -0.55 -4.68 7.25
N ASP A 35 0.58 -4.74 7.96
CA ASP A 35 1.64 -3.75 7.86
C ASP A 35 2.30 -3.76 6.47
N ILE A 36 2.76 -2.59 6.03
CA ILE A 36 3.60 -2.48 4.83
C ILE A 36 5.02 -2.89 5.20
N VAL A 37 5.54 -3.96 4.60
CA VAL A 37 6.87 -4.48 4.91
C VAL A 37 7.75 -4.44 3.66
N CYS A 38 8.75 -3.56 3.68
CA CYS A 38 9.80 -3.53 2.66
C CYS A 38 10.82 -4.64 2.94
N PRO A 39 11.25 -5.41 1.92
CA PRO A 39 12.19 -6.51 2.11
C PRO A 39 13.59 -6.05 2.56
N VAL A 40 13.91 -4.76 2.39
CA VAL A 40 15.22 -4.18 2.77
C VAL A 40 15.13 -3.37 4.07
N CYS A 41 14.07 -2.57 4.24
CA CYS A 41 13.93 -1.66 5.38
C CYS A 41 13.06 -2.20 6.53
N GLY A 42 12.34 -3.31 6.31
CA GLY A 42 11.38 -3.85 7.27
C GLY A 42 10.05 -3.10 7.27
N LYS A 43 9.42 -2.99 8.44
CA LYS A 43 8.09 -2.37 8.61
C LYS A 43 8.14 -0.87 8.29
N LEU A 44 7.19 -0.43 7.47
CA LEU A 44 7.02 0.93 6.97
C LEU A 44 5.62 1.45 7.27
N SER A 45 5.49 2.77 7.38
CA SER A 45 4.20 3.46 7.39
C SER A 45 3.78 3.87 5.97
N MET A 46 2.53 4.28 5.79
CA MET A 46 2.05 4.86 4.52
C MET A 46 2.85 6.09 4.08
N ASP A 47 3.38 6.87 5.03
CA ASP A 47 4.19 8.05 4.71
C ASP A 47 5.61 7.69 4.24
N ASP A 48 6.07 6.45 4.48
CA ASP A 48 7.39 5.95 4.06
C ASP A 48 7.40 5.31 2.65
N VAL A 49 6.24 5.24 1.98
CA VAL A 49 6.11 4.60 0.66
C VAL A 49 5.38 5.48 -0.35
N PHE A 50 5.64 5.25 -1.63
CA PHE A 50 4.81 5.74 -2.73
C PHE A 50 4.01 4.57 -3.32
N LEU A 51 2.81 4.86 -3.80
CA LEU A 51 2.09 3.94 -4.69
C LEU A 51 2.67 4.10 -6.09
N THR A 52 3.19 3.02 -6.65
CA THR A 52 3.60 2.98 -8.05
C THR A 52 2.36 3.07 -8.96
N GLU A 53 2.55 3.22 -10.27
CA GLU A 53 1.42 3.22 -11.22
C GLU A 53 0.61 1.91 -11.12
N LEU A 54 1.31 0.78 -10.96
CA LEU A 54 0.67 -0.52 -10.71
C LEU A 54 -0.07 -0.52 -9.37
N GLY A 55 0.56 -0.01 -8.31
CA GLY A 55 -0.06 0.12 -6.99
C GLY A 55 -1.35 0.94 -7.00
N GLN A 56 -1.38 2.06 -7.73
CA GLN A 56 -2.56 2.91 -7.88
C GLN A 56 -3.70 2.18 -8.61
N THR A 57 -3.37 1.43 -9.66
CA THR A 57 -4.34 0.59 -10.38
C THR A 57 -4.95 -0.45 -9.46
N GLN A 58 -4.11 -1.18 -8.72
CA GLN A 58 -4.55 -2.20 -7.77
C GLN A 58 -5.43 -1.63 -6.65
N MET A 59 -5.08 -0.45 -6.12
CA MET A 59 -5.88 0.26 -5.12
C MET A 59 -7.26 0.66 -5.67
N THR A 60 -7.33 1.09 -6.93
CA THR A 60 -8.59 1.44 -7.59
C THR A 60 -9.47 0.20 -7.74
N GLU A 61 -8.92 -0.91 -8.23
CA GLU A 61 -9.65 -2.19 -8.35
C GLU A 61 -10.14 -2.70 -6.98
N ALA A 62 -9.33 -2.53 -5.92
CA ALA A 62 -9.68 -2.94 -4.56
C ALA A 62 -10.89 -2.20 -3.98
N THR A 63 -11.06 -0.94 -4.38
CA THR A 63 -12.00 0.00 -3.74
C THR A 63 -13.25 0.23 -4.59
N TRP A 64 -13.15 0.13 -5.91
CA TRP A 64 -14.24 0.41 -6.86
C TRP A 64 -15.07 -0.83 -7.22
N GLY A 65 -14.60 -2.04 -6.91
CA GLY A 65 -15.28 -3.30 -7.21
C GLY A 65 -16.32 -3.78 -6.19
N LYS A 66 -16.88 -2.89 -5.35
CA LYS A 66 -17.95 -3.22 -4.40
C LYS A 66 -19.33 -2.82 -4.91
#